data_AF-A0A944XL13-F1
#
_entry.id   AF-A0A944XL13-F1
#
_cell.length_a   1.000
_cell.length_b   1.000
_cell.length_c   1.000
_cell.angle_alpha   90.00
_cell.angle_beta   90.00
_cell.angle_gamma   90.00
#
_symmetry.space_group_name_H-M   'P 1'
#
loop_
_entity.id
_entity.type
_entity.pdbx_description
1 polymer ?
#
loop_
_entity_poly.entity_id
_entity_poly.type
_entity_poly.pdbx_seq_one_letter_code
_entity_poly.pdbx_strand_id
1 'polypeptide(L)' 'MQLVCPECKNEVDLSIYGDLAKEQVIECQTCGITLMVMEKKDDGSIVVEIVEEGK' A
#
# COMPACT_ATOMS: atom_id res chain seq x y z
N MET A 1 -10.66 4.18 0.59
CA MET A 1 -9.45 3.57 1.20
C MET A 1 -8.30 4.47 0.84
N GLN A 2 -7.45 4.80 1.81
CA GLN A 2 -6.35 5.74 1.59
C GLN A 2 -5.03 5.11 2.02
N LEU A 3 -4.03 5.18 1.15
CA LEU A 3 -2.67 4.76 1.43
C LEU A 3 -1.70 5.80 0.88
N VAL A 4 -0.80 6.27 1.73
CA VAL A 4 0.32 7.12 1.35
C VAL A 4 1.58 6.27 1.35
N CYS A 5 2.30 6.27 0.24
CA CYS A 5 3.56 5.54 0.12
C CYS A 5 4.58 6.06 1.15
N PRO A 6 5.12 5.22 2.03
CA PRO A 6 6.08 5.66 3.05
C PRO A 6 7.40 6.16 2.45
N GLU A 7 7.72 5.79 1.20
CA GLU A 7 8.95 6.16 0.50
C GLU A 7 8.83 7.50 -0.24
N CYS A 8 8.00 7.55 -1.29
CA CYS A 8 7.89 8.72 -2.15
C CYS A 8 6.82 9.74 -1.71
N LYS A 9 6.08 9.44 -0.63
CA LYS A 9 5.01 10.28 -0.05
C LYS A 9 3.84 10.59 -0.98
N ASN A 10 3.74 9.90 -2.12
CA ASN A 10 2.59 9.99 -3.02
C ASN A 10 1.45 9.10 -2.55
N GLU A 11 0.22 9.46 -2.91
CA GLU A 11 -0.95 8.59 -2.74
C GLU A 11 -0.84 7.38 -3.66
N VAL A 12 -1.15 6.19 -3.12
CA VAL A 12 -1.19 4.95 -3.89
C VAL A 12 -2.64 4.71 -4.29
N ASP A 13 -2.90 4.53 -5.59
CA ASP A 13 -4.24 4.20 -6.04
C ASP A 13 -4.58 2.76 -5.66
N LEU A 14 -5.51 2.62 -4.72
CA LEU A 14 -6.02 1.34 -4.25
C LEU A 14 -7.29 0.91 -4.99
N SER A 15 -7.82 1.72 -5.91
CA SER A 15 -9.07 1.44 -6.62
C SER A 15 -9.01 0.17 -7.45
N ILE A 16 -7.80 -0.27 -7.83
CA ILE A 16 -7.54 -1.53 -8.54
C ILE A 16 -7.70 -2.76 -7.64
N TYR A 17 -7.68 -2.59 -6.32
CA TYR A 17 -7.83 -3.66 -5.35
C TYR A 17 -9.24 -3.59 -4.73
N GLY A 18 -10.13 -4.48 -5.18
CA GLY A 18 -11.52 -4.48 -4.73
C GLY A 18 -11.68 -4.75 -3.22
N ASP A 19 -10.97 -5.74 -2.70
CA ASP A 19 -10.94 -6.08 -1.27
C ASP A 19 -9.48 -6.33 -0.86
N LEU A 20 -8.87 -5.37 -0.17
CA LEU A 20 -7.50 -5.53 0.34
C LEU A 20 -7.54 -6.38 1.61
N ALA A 21 -6.94 -7.56 1.51
CA ALA A 21 -6.74 -8.44 2.65
C ALA A 21 -5.44 -8.10 3.40
N LYS A 22 -5.38 -8.54 4.67
CA LYS A 22 -4.12 -8.56 5.42
C LYS A 22 -3.10 -9.45 4.68
N GLU A 23 -1.83 -9.08 4.74
CA GLU A 23 -0.70 -9.74 4.07
C GLU A 23 -0.74 -9.66 2.54
N GLN A 24 -1.69 -8.91 1.96
CA GLN A 24 -1.73 -8.66 0.53
C GLN A 24 -0.58 -7.73 0.14
N VAL A 25 0.11 -8.11 -0.92
CA VAL A 25 1.20 -7.33 -1.50
C VAL A 25 0.65 -6.42 -2.60
N ILE A 26 1.04 -5.15 -2.55
CA ILE A 26 0.68 -4.12 -3.50
C ILE A 26 1.94 -3.35 -3.93
N GLU A 27 1.90 -2.75 -5.11
CA GLU A 27 3.02 -1.97 -5.65
C GLU A 27 2.65 -0.49 -5.68
N CYS A 28 3.57 0.38 -5.26
CA CYS A 28 3.40 1.81 -5.48
C CYS A 28 3.59 2.14 -6.96
N GLN A 29 2.52 2.52 -7.66
CA GLN A 29 2.58 2.83 -9.10
C GLN A 29 3.44 4.08 -9.43
N THR A 30 3.91 4.82 -8.42
CA THR A 30 4.75 6.02 -8.62
C THR A 30 6.24 5.73 -8.52
N CYS A 31 6.69 4.98 -7.50
CA CYS A 31 8.11 4.68 -7.29
C CYS A 31 8.48 3.20 -7.46
N GLY A 32 7.49 2.31 -7.65
CA GLY A 32 7.70 0.89 -7.95
C GLY A 32 8.07 0.01 -6.75
N ILE A 33 8.04 0.53 -5.51
CA ILE A 33 8.34 -0.30 -4.34
C ILE A 33 7.17 -1.23 -3.99
N THR A 34 7.52 -2.35 -3.37
CA THR A 34 6.56 -3.36 -2.91
C THR A 34 6.18 -3.12 -1.46
N LEU A 35 4.88 -3.02 -1.21
CA LEU A 35 4.27 -2.75 0.09
C LEU A 35 3.36 -3.92 0.48
N MET A 36 3.40 -4.37 1.73
CA MET A 36 2.47 -5.37 2.25
C MET A 36 1.47 -4.73 3.20
N VAL A 37 0.20 -5.04 3.01
CA VAL A 37 -0.89 -4.61 3.88
C VAL A 37 -0.78 -5.32 5.23
N MET A 38 -0.54 -4.54 6.29
CA MET A 38 -0.45 -5.05 7.66
C MET A 38 -1.79 -4.98 8.37
N GLU A 39 -2.53 -3.89 8.16
CA GLU A 39 -3.79 -3.62 8.83
C GLU A 39 -4.63 -2.60 8.05
N LYS A 40 -5.94 -2.77 8.07
CA LYS A 40 -6.91 -1.77 7.61
C LYS A 40 -7.57 -1.17 8.84
N LYS A 41 -7.43 0.14 9.03
CA LYS A 41 -8.05 0.87 10.13
C LYS A 41 -9.52 1.12 9.86
N ASP A 42 -10.29 1.32 10.94
CA ASP A 42 -11.73 1.65 10.87
C ASP A 42 -12.02 2.96 10.13
N ASP A 43 -11.06 3.88 10.08
CA ASP A 43 -11.14 5.15 9.33
C ASP A 43 -10.90 4.99 7.82
N GLY A 44 -10.58 3.78 7.35
CA GLY A 44 -10.29 3.47 5.95
C GLY A 44 -8.84 3.71 5.51
N SER A 45 -7.96 4.10 6.44
CA SER A 45 -6.51 4.16 6.23
C SER A 45 -5.91 2.75 6.21
N ILE A 46 -4.94 2.52 5.32
CA ILE A 46 -4.22 1.25 5.23
C ILE A 46 -2.82 1.42 5.81
N VAL A 47 -2.45 0.53 6.74
CA VAL A 47 -1.10 0.42 7.27
C VAL A 47 -0.36 -0.60 6.41
N VAL A 48 0.82 -0.22 5.93
CA VAL A 48 1.67 -1.08 5.11
C VAL A 48 3.08 -1.15 5.68
N GLU A 49 3.78 -2.22 5.35
CA GLU A 49 5.21 -2.40 5.55
C GLU A 49 5.92 -2.49 4.20
N ILE A 50 7.13 -1.95 4.09
CA ILE A 50 7.95 -2.06 2.86
C ILE A 50 8.58 -3.45 2.86
N VAL A 51 8.26 -4.26 1.85
CA VAL A 51 8.75 -5.65 1.74
C VAL A 51 9.95 -5.75 0.83
N GLU A 52 9.92 -5.03 -0.30
CA GLU A 52 10.98 -5.08 -1.30
C GLU A 52 11.15 -3.69 -1.94
N GLU A 53 12.35 -3.12 -1.77
CA GLU A 53 12.81 -2.00 -2.58
C GLU A 53 13.15 -2.56 -3.96
N GLY A 54 12.40 -2.15 -4.98
CA GLY A 54 12.65 -2.59 -6.36
C GLY A 54 14.12 -2.38 -6.73
N LYS A 55 14.74 -3.46 -7.21
CA LYS A 55 16.15 -3.49 -7.67
C LYS A 55 16.41 -2.60 -8.87
#